data_AF-A0A088DMX3-F1
#
_entry.id   AF-A0A088DMX3-F1
#
_cell.length_a   1.000
_cell.length_b   1.000
_cell.length_c   1.000
_cell.angle_alpha   90.00
_cell.angle_beta   90.00
_cell.angle_gamma   90.00
#
_symmetry.space_group_name_H-M   'P 1'
#
loop_
_entity.id
_entity.type
_entity.pdbx_description
1 polymer ?
#
loop_
_entity_poly.entity_id
_entity_poly.type
_entity_poly.pdbx_seq_one_letter_code
_entity_poly.pdbx_strand_id
1 'polypeptide(L)'
;MILMVLILSITLLMMLVFIWLLLYLLSMKSFIDREKSSPFECGFDPVSSPRIPFSSHFFLIAVIFLIFDVELVVIMPLMLCLTSNNLLGMYLIMVFFLFILIIGLFHEWNNKMLDWM
;
A
#
# COMPACT_ATOMS: atom_id res chain seq x y z
N MET A 1 -4.13 38.25 4.42
CA MET A 1 -4.25 36.78 4.50
C MET A 1 -3.04 36.08 3.90
N ILE A 2 -2.70 36.30 2.62
CA ILE A 2 -1.53 35.68 1.96
C ILE A 2 -0.20 36.00 2.68
N LEU A 3 0.01 37.25 3.11
CA LEU A 3 1.22 37.64 3.86
C LEU A 3 1.34 36.88 5.21
N MET A 4 0.22 36.65 5.89
CA MET A 4 0.20 35.90 7.16
C MET A 4 0.52 34.41 6.94
N VAL A 5 0.01 33.83 5.85
CA VAL A 5 0.35 32.46 5.44
C VAL A 5 1.83 32.33 5.08
N LEU A 6 2.40 33.32 4.38
CA LEU A 6 3.82 33.36 4.05
C LEU A 6 4.72 33.47 5.29
N ILE A 7 4.33 34.30 6.26
CA ILE A 7 5.08 34.41 7.52
C ILE A 7 5.06 33.07 8.27
N LEU A 8 3.91 32.41 8.32
CA LEU A 8 3.75 31.14 9.03
C LEU A 8 4.49 29.98 8.34
N SER A 9 4.56 29.97 7.00
CA SER A 9 5.35 28.96 6.28
C SER A 9 6.86 29.16 6.47
N ILE A 10 7.33 30.41 6.49
CA ILE A 10 8.75 30.74 6.73
C ILE A 10 9.15 30.36 8.16
N THR A 11 8.33 30.66 9.16
CA THR A 11 8.66 30.28 10.55
C THR A 11 8.72 28.76 10.73
N LEU A 12 7.80 28.00 10.13
CA LEU A 12 7.85 26.53 10.17
C LEU A 12 9.11 25.98 9.50
N LEU A 13 9.51 26.54 8.35
CA LEU A 13 10.69 26.09 7.62
C LEU A 13 11.98 26.36 8.43
N MET A 14 12.07 27.53 9.08
CA MET A 14 13.20 27.85 9.97
C MET A 14 13.27 26.91 11.17
N MET A 15 12.13 26.54 11.76
CA MET A 15 12.09 25.57 12.86
C MET A 15 12.57 24.18 12.41
N LEU A 16 12.15 23.70 11.23
CA LEU A 16 12.59 22.42 10.69
C LEU A 16 14.09 22.39 10.42
N VAL A 17 14.64 23.45 9.84
CA VAL A 17 16.09 23.58 9.59
C VAL A 17 16.87 23.59 10.91
N PHE A 18 16.37 24.30 11.93
CA PHE A 18 16.99 24.34 13.24
C PHE A 18 17.01 22.96 13.92
N ILE A 19 15.89 22.23 13.88
CA ILE A 19 15.80 20.86 14.42
C ILE A 19 16.75 19.93 13.67
N TRP A 20 16.82 20.03 12.34
CA TRP A 20 17.73 19.22 11.54
C TRP A 20 19.20 19.48 11.88
N LEU A 21 19.60 20.74 12.04
CA LEU A 21 20.94 21.14 12.49
C LEU A 21 21.28 20.60 13.88
N LEU A 22 20.34 20.70 14.83
CA LEU A 22 20.51 20.14 16.16
C LEU A 22 20.71 18.63 16.13
N LEU A 23 19.87 17.92 15.38
CA LEU A 23 19.98 16.47 15.20
C LEU A 23 21.32 16.08 14.56
N TYR A 24 21.79 16.85 13.58
CA TYR A 24 23.09 16.59 12.95
C TYR A 24 24.25 16.79 13.92
N LEU A 25 24.25 17.88 14.71
CA LEU A 25 25.29 18.17 15.70
C LEU A 25 25.29 17.17 16.87
N LEU A 26 24.10 16.75 17.31
CA LEU A 26 23.94 15.74 18.36
C LEU A 26 24.18 14.31 17.87
N SER A 27 24.10 14.08 16.56
CA SER A 27 24.30 12.74 16.01
C SER A 27 25.74 12.31 16.26
N MET A 28 25.90 11.25 17.05
CA MET A 28 27.16 10.54 17.21
C MET A 28 27.37 9.66 15.97
N LYS A 29 27.54 10.30 14.81
CA LYS A 29 27.88 9.58 13.58
C LYS A 29 29.30 9.06 13.78
N SER A 30 29.43 7.75 14.00
CA SER A 30 30.75 7.13 13.97
C SER A 30 31.36 7.34 12.58
N PHE A 31 32.69 7.31 12.53
CA PHE A 31 33.39 7.12 11.27
C PHE A 31 32.79 5.91 10.53
N ILE A 32 32.88 5.94 9.20
CA ILE A 32 32.29 4.92 8.32
C ILE A 32 32.97 3.58 8.62
N ASP A 33 32.40 2.84 9.56
CA ASP A 33 32.81 1.49 9.90
C ASP A 33 32.15 0.54 8.91
N ARG A 34 32.98 -0.29 8.27
CA ARG A 34 32.54 -1.32 7.31
C ARG A 34 31.37 -2.15 7.85
N GLU A 35 31.45 -2.52 9.12
CA GLU A 35 30.44 -3.35 9.79
C GLU A 35 29.08 -2.65 9.91
N LYS A 36 29.05 -1.32 10.09
CA LYS A 36 27.78 -0.55 10.07
C LYS A 36 27.20 -0.38 8.67
N SER A 37 28.04 -0.44 7.64
CA SER A 37 27.61 -0.44 6.24
C SER A 37 27.25 -1.83 5.70
N SER A 38 27.47 -2.88 6.49
CA SER A 38 27.10 -4.24 6.13
C SER A 38 25.65 -4.57 6.55
N PRO A 39 24.95 -5.47 5.85
CA PRO A 39 23.63 -5.94 6.27
C PRO A 39 23.67 -6.55 7.68
N PHE A 40 22.59 -6.35 8.44
CA PHE A 40 22.46 -6.98 9.74
C PHE A 40 22.16 -8.48 9.57
N GLU A 41 23.16 -9.31 9.80
CA GLU A 41 23.07 -10.78 9.76
C GLU A 41 23.22 -11.38 11.17
N CYS A 42 23.02 -12.69 11.30
CA CYS A 42 23.12 -13.40 12.58
C CYS A 42 24.57 -13.57 13.09
N GLY A 43 25.52 -12.77 12.60
CA GLY A 43 26.94 -12.80 12.99
C GLY A 43 27.85 -13.72 12.15
N PHE A 44 27.35 -14.23 11.03
CA PHE A 44 28.12 -15.04 10.08
C PHE A 44 28.21 -14.32 8.73
N ASP A 45 29.27 -14.58 7.96
CA ASP A 45 29.38 -14.07 6.59
C ASP A 45 28.34 -14.75 5.67
N PRO A 46 27.78 -14.01 4.69
CA PRO A 46 26.80 -14.57 3.77
C PRO A 46 27.42 -15.68 2.92
N VAL A 47 26.91 -16.90 3.08
CA VAL A 47 27.40 -18.11 2.39
C VAL A 47 27.07 -18.07 0.88
N SER A 48 26.05 -17.32 0.48
CA SER A 48 25.63 -17.18 -0.91
C SER A 48 25.01 -15.82 -1.17
N SER A 49 25.01 -15.37 -2.42
CA SER A 49 24.27 -14.16 -2.79
C SER A 49 22.78 -14.31 -2.43
N PRO A 50 22.14 -13.27 -1.90
CA PRO A 50 20.71 -13.30 -1.65
C PRO A 50 19.99 -13.37 -3.01
N ARG A 51 19.70 -14.57 -3.48
CA ARG A 51 18.70 -14.76 -4.52
C ARG A 51 17.38 -14.45 -3.84
N ILE A 52 16.70 -13.41 -4.30
CA ILE A 52 15.31 -13.17 -3.89
C ILE A 52 14.52 -14.33 -4.49
N PRO A 53 14.02 -15.29 -3.69
CA PRO A 53 13.15 -16.31 -4.23
C PRO A 53 11.92 -15.60 -4.79
N PHE A 54 11.63 -15.81 -6.07
CA PHE A 54 10.37 -15.34 -6.64
C PHE A 54 9.27 -16.21 -6.03
N SER A 55 8.47 -15.63 -5.14
CA SER A 55 7.27 -16.29 -4.64
C SER A 55 6.12 -16.00 -5.60
N SER A 56 5.61 -17.04 -6.25
CA SER A 56 4.36 -16.98 -7.03
C SER A 56 3.18 -16.49 -6.18
N HIS A 57 3.17 -16.75 -4.87
CA HIS A 57 2.11 -16.35 -3.96
C HIS A 57 1.96 -14.81 -3.85
N PHE A 58 3.05 -14.05 -3.66
CA PHE A 58 2.94 -12.58 -3.63
C PHE A 58 2.47 -12.01 -4.97
N PHE A 59 2.84 -12.64 -6.08
CA PHE A 59 2.34 -12.26 -7.40
C PHE A 59 0.83 -12.51 -7.53
N LEU A 60 0.34 -13.69 -7.13
CA LEU A 60 -1.08 -14.05 -7.18
C LEU A 60 -1.94 -13.12 -6.32
N ILE A 61 -1.49 -12.80 -5.11
CA ILE A 61 -2.18 -11.85 -4.22
C ILE A 61 -2.26 -10.46 -4.86
N ALA A 62 -1.18 -9.99 -5.50
CA ALA A 62 -1.17 -8.70 -6.18
C ALA A 62 -2.15 -8.65 -7.37
N VAL A 63 -2.28 -9.75 -8.12
CA VAL A 63 -3.24 -9.86 -9.23
C VAL A 63 -4.69 -9.86 -8.71
N ILE A 64 -4.99 -10.64 -7.67
CA ILE A 64 -6.33 -10.66 -7.05
C ILE A 64 -6.70 -9.26 -6.53
N PHE A 65 -5.78 -8.58 -5.85
CA PHE A 65 -5.99 -7.22 -5.37
C PHE A 65 -6.29 -6.24 -6.51
N LEU A 66 -5.56 -6.33 -7.62
CA LEU A 66 -5.77 -5.46 -8.79
C LEU A 66 -7.16 -5.68 -9.40
N ILE A 67 -7.60 -6.93 -9.54
CA ILE A 67 -8.93 -7.26 -10.07
C ILE A 67 -10.01 -6.68 -9.15
N PHE A 68 -9.89 -6.91 -7.85
CA PHE A 68 -10.85 -6.39 -6.87
C PHE A 68 -10.93 -4.86 -6.85
N ASP A 69 -9.81 -4.16 -7.03
CA ASP A 69 -9.79 -2.69 -7.13
C ASP A 69 -10.57 -2.19 -8.37
N VAL A 70 -10.38 -2.85 -9.52
CA VAL A 70 -11.15 -2.55 -10.74
C VAL A 70 -12.64 -2.81 -10.55
N GLU A 71 -13.01 -3.88 -9.84
CA GLU A 71 -14.41 -4.21 -9.54
C GLU A 71 -15.05 -3.15 -8.63
N LEU A 72 -14.34 -2.64 -7.62
CA LEU A 72 -14.82 -1.56 -6.76
C LEU A 72 -15.07 -0.27 -7.54
N VAL A 73 -14.21 0.05 -8.51
CA VAL A 73 -14.42 1.20 -9.41
C VAL A 73 -15.74 1.08 -10.18
N VAL A 74 -16.18 -0.13 -10.53
CA VAL A 74 -17.48 -0.37 -11.21
C VAL A 74 -18.66 -0.29 -10.24
N ILE A 75 -18.50 -0.73 -8.99
CA ILE A 75 -19.57 -0.71 -7.97
C ILE A 75 -19.90 0.73 -7.55
N MET A 76 -18.90 1.59 -7.38
CA MET A 76 -19.07 2.96 -6.87
C MET A 76 -20.11 3.81 -7.66
N PRO A 77 -20.03 3.89 -9.00
CA PRO A 77 -21.04 4.57 -9.83
C PRO A 77 -22.44 3.95 -9.72
N LEU A 78 -22.52 2.63 -9.56
CA LEU A 78 -23.80 1.92 -9.51
C LEU A 78 -24.57 2.28 -8.23
N MET A 79 -23.87 2.47 -7.11
CA MET A 79 -24.45 2.95 -5.86
C MET A 79 -25.02 4.37 -5.98
N LEU A 80 -24.32 5.25 -6.70
CA LEU A 80 -24.78 6.63 -6.95
C LEU A 80 -26.03 6.64 -7.86
N CYS A 81 -26.13 5.72 -8.80
CA CYS A 81 -27.25 5.61 -9.73
C CYS A 81 -28.53 4.98 -9.13
N LEU A 82 -28.47 4.46 -7.89
CA LEU A 82 -29.64 3.88 -7.21
C LEU A 82 -30.77 4.89 -7.01
N THR A 83 -30.50 6.19 -6.98
CA THR A 83 -31.54 7.22 -6.84
C THR A 83 -32.31 7.51 -8.14
N SER A 84 -32.01 6.81 -9.24
CA SER A 84 -32.68 6.98 -10.54
C SER A 84 -34.03 6.25 -10.63
N ASN A 85 -34.84 6.58 -11.64
CA ASN A 85 -36.24 6.14 -11.76
C ASN A 85 -36.46 4.62 -11.88
N ASN A 86 -35.43 3.81 -12.20
CA ASN A 86 -35.56 2.36 -12.32
C ASN A 86 -34.85 1.61 -11.18
N LEU A 87 -35.33 1.82 -9.96
CA LEU A 87 -34.82 1.19 -8.73
C LEU A 87 -34.76 -0.34 -8.83
N LEU A 88 -35.81 -0.98 -9.35
CA LEU A 88 -35.92 -2.44 -9.39
C LEU A 88 -34.95 -3.07 -10.39
N GLY A 89 -34.77 -2.44 -11.57
CA GLY A 89 -33.77 -2.87 -12.54
C GLY A 89 -32.34 -2.72 -12.03
N MET A 90 -32.02 -1.58 -11.41
CA MET A 90 -30.68 -1.35 -10.83
C MET A 90 -30.38 -2.31 -9.66
N TYR A 91 -31.38 -2.60 -8.82
CA TYR A 91 -31.23 -3.58 -7.75
C TYR A 91 -30.93 -4.98 -8.27
N LEU A 92 -31.63 -5.44 -9.31
CA LEU A 92 -31.38 -6.74 -9.93
C LEU A 92 -29.96 -6.83 -10.52
N ILE A 93 -29.50 -5.76 -11.19
CA ILE A 93 -28.14 -5.69 -11.75
C ILE A 93 -27.09 -5.74 -10.63
N MET A 94 -27.29 -4.99 -9.54
CA MET A 94 -26.40 -4.99 -8.38
C MET A 94 -26.28 -6.37 -7.74
N VAL A 95 -27.42 -7.04 -7.51
CA VAL A 95 -27.44 -8.38 -6.90
C VAL A 95 -26.77 -9.41 -7.81
N PHE A 96 -27.05 -9.35 -9.12
CA PHE A 96 -26.43 -10.26 -10.08
C PHE A 96 -24.91 -10.05 -10.16
N PHE A 97 -24.45 -8.80 -10.15
CA PHE A 97 -23.03 -8.47 -10.16
C PHE A 97 -22.33 -8.98 -8.89
N LEU A 98 -22.89 -8.71 -7.71
CA LEU A 98 -22.36 -9.21 -6.43
C LEU A 98 -22.32 -10.74 -6.37
N PHE A 99 -23.32 -11.42 -6.96
CA PHE A 99 -23.34 -12.88 -7.01
C PHE A 99 -22.16 -13.45 -7.80
N ILE A 100 -21.82 -12.83 -8.95
CA ILE A 100 -20.65 -13.23 -9.75
C ILE A 100 -19.36 -13.05 -8.94
N LEU A 101 -19.21 -11.92 -8.24
CA LEU A 101 -18.05 -11.66 -7.40
C LEU A 101 -17.86 -12.71 -6.30
N ILE A 102 -18.94 -13.05 -5.61
CA ILE A 102 -18.90 -14.07 -4.54
C ILE A 102 -18.47 -15.43 -5.11
N ILE A 103 -18.98 -15.82 -6.27
CA ILE A 103 -18.59 -17.09 -6.93
C ILE A 103 -17.11 -17.06 -7.33
N GLY A 104 -16.63 -15.95 -7.91
CA GLY A 104 -15.23 -15.80 -8.29
C GLY A 104 -14.30 -15.96 -7.08
N LEU A 105 -14.64 -15.31 -5.97
CA LEU A 105 -13.87 -15.39 -4.73
C LEU A 105 -13.88 -16.79 -4.11
N PHE A 106 -15.03 -17.50 -4.16
CA PHE A 106 -15.09 -18.90 -3.74
C PHE A 106 -14.21 -19.81 -4.61
N HIS A 107 -14.15 -19.56 -5.91
CA HIS A 107 -13.28 -20.31 -6.82
C HIS A 107 -11.79 -20.07 -6.51
N GLU A 108 -11.38 -18.82 -6.27
CA GLU A 108 -10.01 -18.47 -5.87
C GLU A 108 -9.62 -19.09 -4.53
N TRP A 109 -10.56 -19.08 -3.56
CA TRP A 109 -10.34 -19.71 -2.26
C TRP A 109 -10.19 -21.22 -2.38
N ASN A 110 -11.03 -21.90 -3.17
CA ASN A 110 -10.92 -23.34 -3.37
C ASN A 110 -9.58 -23.74 -4.04
N ASN A 111 -9.00 -22.84 -4.84
CA ASN A 111 -7.68 -23.03 -5.44
C ASN A 111 -6.51 -22.73 -4.50
N LYS A 112 -6.77 -22.40 -3.22
CA LYS A 112 -5.76 -22.08 -2.21
C LYS A 112 -4.84 -20.91 -2.58
N MET A 113 -5.29 -20.02 -3.47
CA MET A 113 -4.52 -18.83 -3.87
C MET A 113 -4.39 -17.82 -2.71
N LEU A 114 -5.33 -17.89 -1.76
CA LEU A 114 -5.40 -17.03 -0.57
C LEU A 114 -4.74 -17.67 0.66
N ASP A 115 -4.38 -18.95 0.61
CA ASP A 115 -3.74 -19.63 1.74
C ASP A 115 -2.27 -19.17 1.85
N TRP A 116 -1.91 -18.74 3.06
CA TRP A 116 -0.55 -18.28 3.41
C TRP A 116 0.32 -19.36 4.07
N MET A 117 -0.21 -20.59 4.22
CA MET A 117 0.48 -21.72 4.86
C MET A 117 0.77 -22.86 3.88
#